data_AF-X1UFI8-F1
#
_entry.id   AF-X1UFI8-F1
#
_cell.length_a   1.000
_cell.length_b   1.000
_cell.length_c   1.000
_cell.angle_alpha   90.00
_cell.angle_beta   90.00
_cell.angle_gamma   90.00
#
_symmetry.space_group_name_H-M   'P 1'
#
loop_
_entity.id
_entity.type
_entity.pdbx_description
1 polymer ?
#
loop_
_entity_poly.entity_id
_entity_poly.type
_entity_poly.pdbx_seq_one_letter_code
_entity_poly.pdbx_strand_id
1 'polypeptide(L)'
;LLSLARENVFQDHIVVSGKTGERSVPINHETYAMLTQLAESGPLFRTNGKRMRREFLRIMLRRLMEQSGLRGERLGPQILRHSASVEHMMHGGDLLSLKEELGHTTTRMTEVYGQLAFPQVKQRHQEVNVLGSIVSQETEEPNMERAICYGCGQQIVVAWLNIKKTKCTQCGQVGKWYTPDHRSQVKGEVS
;
A
#
# COMPACT_ATOMS: atom_id res chain seq x y z
N LEU A 1 12.93 22.79 14.03
CA LEU A 1 14.22 22.19 13.63
C LEU A 1 15.40 22.86 14.33
N LEU A 2 15.75 24.13 14.07
CA LEU A 2 16.89 24.75 14.80
C LEU A 2 16.65 24.98 16.29
N SER A 3 15.39 24.93 16.73
CA SER A 3 15.00 24.91 18.14
C SER A 3 15.16 23.54 18.79
N LEU A 4 15.32 22.46 18.02
CA LEU A 4 15.38 21.09 18.51
C LEU A 4 16.58 20.92 19.42
N ALA A 5 16.30 20.44 20.63
CA ALA A 5 17.29 20.17 21.64
C ALA A 5 17.33 18.67 21.94
N ARG A 6 18.40 18.20 22.57
CA ARG A 6 18.62 16.78 22.86
C ARG A 6 17.48 16.19 23.71
N GLU A 7 16.88 17.01 24.57
CA GLU A 7 15.76 16.66 25.45
C GLU A 7 14.46 16.37 24.67
N ASN A 8 14.40 16.76 23.40
CA ASN A 8 13.24 16.52 22.53
C ASN A 8 13.42 15.30 21.63
N VAL A 9 14.49 14.52 21.79
CA VAL A 9 14.81 13.35 20.95
C VAL A 9 14.60 12.06 21.73
N PHE A 10 13.62 11.28 21.28
CA PHE A 10 13.28 9.96 21.78
C PHE A 10 13.67 8.90 20.74
N GLN A 11 13.63 7.62 21.15
CA GLN A 11 14.13 6.52 20.33
C GLN A 11 13.39 6.35 19.00
N ASP A 12 12.09 6.65 18.99
CA ASP A 12 11.16 6.45 17.88
C ASP A 12 10.53 7.75 17.35
N HIS A 13 10.73 8.88 18.05
CA HIS A 13 10.17 10.15 17.64
C HIS A 13 10.96 11.36 18.15
N ILE A 14 10.71 12.51 17.52
CA ILE A 14 11.16 13.82 18.02
C ILE A 14 9.95 14.70 18.32
N VAL A 15 10.07 15.55 19.34
CA VAL A 15 9.05 16.56 19.64
C VAL A 15 9.49 17.89 19.04
N VAL A 16 8.66 18.45 18.15
CA VAL A 16 8.94 19.72 17.48
C VAL A 16 7.86 20.75 17.76
N SER A 17 8.25 21.88 18.33
CA SER A 17 7.37 23.03 18.50
C SER A 17 7.40 23.91 17.24
N GLY A 18 6.23 24.21 16.70
CA GLY A 18 6.03 25.04 15.51
C GLY A 18 5.01 26.16 15.72
N LYS A 19 4.62 26.82 14.63
CA LYS A 19 3.59 27.88 14.67
C LYS A 19 2.22 27.36 15.11
N THR A 20 1.97 26.07 14.88
CA THR A 20 0.70 25.38 15.12
C THR A 20 0.69 24.61 16.44
N GLY A 21 1.72 24.77 17.27
CA GLY A 21 1.89 24.04 18.52
C GLY A 21 2.98 22.98 18.45
N GLU A 22 2.99 22.10 19.45
CA GLU A 22 3.90 20.97 19.54
C GLU A 22 3.32 19.75 18.84
N ARG A 23 4.21 18.92 18.29
CA ARG A 23 3.82 17.65 17.67
C ARG A 23 4.96 16.66 17.74
N SER A 24 4.59 15.39 17.76
CA SER A 24 5.50 14.27 17.60
C SER A 24 5.74 14.03 16.12
N VAL A 25 7.00 13.82 15.73
CA VAL A 25 7.39 13.40 14.38
C VAL A 25 8.14 12.09 14.52
N PRO A 26 7.65 10.98 13.93
CA PRO A 26 8.31 9.70 14.01
C PRO A 26 9.68 9.77 13.34
N ILE A 27 10.66 9.08 13.92
CA ILE A 27 12.01 8.92 13.37
C ILE A 27 12.43 7.47 13.46
N ASN A 28 13.29 7.05 12.54
CA ASN A 28 13.86 5.71 12.59
C ASN A 28 15.10 5.64 13.50
N HIS A 29 15.55 4.42 13.77
CA HIS A 29 16.70 4.17 14.65
C HIS A 29 18.00 4.82 14.17
N GLU A 30 18.23 4.89 12.84
CA GLU A 30 19.39 5.56 12.25
C GLU A 30 19.37 7.06 12.54
N THR A 31 18.21 7.70 12.36
CA THR A 31 18.02 9.12 12.64
C THR A 31 18.24 9.40 14.13
N TYR A 32 17.71 8.54 15.01
CA TYR A 32 17.96 8.65 16.44
C TYR A 32 19.46 8.57 16.77
N ALA A 33 20.17 7.58 16.23
CA ALA A 33 21.60 7.43 16.43
C ALA A 33 22.38 8.66 15.95
N MET A 34 22.06 9.20 14.77
CA MET A 34 22.71 10.40 14.24
C MET A 34 22.42 11.64 15.10
N LEU A 35 21.18 11.85 15.53
CA LEU A 35 20.81 13.02 16.34
C LEU A 35 21.45 13.00 17.73
N THR A 36 21.55 11.82 18.35
CA THR A 36 22.18 11.68 19.67
C THR A 36 23.69 11.89 19.64
N GLN A 37 24.35 11.69 18.51
CA GLN A 37 25.77 12.00 18.32
C GLN A 37 26.04 13.52 18.20
N LEU A 38 25.03 14.33 17.87
CA LEU A 38 25.23 15.78 17.69
C LEU A 38 25.46 16.53 19.01
N ALA A 39 24.84 16.09 20.10
CA ALA A 39 25.00 16.68 21.42
C ALA A 39 24.49 15.76 22.54
N GLU A 40 25.19 15.76 23.67
CA GLU A 40 24.73 15.08 24.90
C GLU A 40 23.60 15.83 25.62
N SER A 41 23.51 17.14 25.44
CA SER A 41 22.45 18.00 26.00
C SER A 41 22.27 19.31 25.21
N GLY A 42 21.12 19.96 25.38
CA GLY A 42 20.80 21.27 24.82
C GLY A 42 20.63 21.28 23.29
N PRO A 43 20.77 22.44 22.62
CA PRO A 43 20.54 22.56 21.18
C PRO A 43 21.36 21.58 20.34
N LEU A 44 20.73 20.85 19.41
CA LEU A 44 21.45 19.90 18.55
C LEU A 44 22.28 20.59 17.47
N PHE A 45 21.71 21.63 16.84
CA PHE A 45 22.36 22.35 15.76
C PHE A 45 23.09 23.57 16.32
N ARG A 46 24.41 23.50 16.41
CA ARG A 46 25.25 24.55 16.99
C ARG A 46 26.26 25.14 16.02
N THR A 47 26.69 26.36 16.29
CA THR A 47 27.81 27.04 15.65
C THR A 47 28.54 27.82 16.75
N ASN A 48 29.83 27.53 16.95
CA ASN A 48 30.64 28.11 18.04
C ASN A 48 29.97 27.97 19.43
N GLY A 49 29.47 26.77 19.74
CA GLY A 49 28.81 26.44 21.02
C GLY A 49 27.39 26.98 21.21
N LYS A 50 26.93 27.91 20.37
CA LYS A 50 25.59 28.51 20.42
C LYS A 50 24.65 27.89 19.39
N ARG A 51 23.33 28.03 19.59
CA ARG A 51 22.32 27.58 18.62
C ARG A 51 22.59 28.19 17.24
N MET A 52 22.58 27.35 16.21
CA MET A 52 22.79 27.74 14.82
C MET A 52 21.69 28.68 14.34
N ARG A 53 22.07 29.68 13.53
CA ARG A 53 21.13 30.61 12.90
C ARG A 53 20.50 30.02 11.64
N ARG A 54 19.27 30.45 11.33
CA ARG A 54 18.50 29.96 10.16
C ARG A 54 19.21 30.21 8.84
N GLU A 55 19.85 31.37 8.74
CA GLU A 55 20.56 31.81 7.54
C GLU A 55 21.77 30.90 7.28
N PHE A 56 22.50 30.54 8.34
CA PHE A 56 23.66 29.66 8.24
C PHE A 56 23.28 28.25 7.81
N LEU A 57 22.21 27.68 8.40
CA LEU A 57 21.68 26.38 7.97
C LEU A 57 21.33 26.39 6.48
N ARG A 58 20.68 27.45 5.99
CA ARG A 58 20.29 27.56 4.58
C ARG A 58 21.52 27.59 3.66
N ILE A 59 22.55 28.36 4.01
CA ILE A 59 23.81 28.43 3.25
C ILE A 59 24.53 27.09 3.27
N MET A 60 24.66 26.47 4.45
CA MET A 60 25.31 25.17 4.61
C MET A 60 24.61 24.10 3.77
N LEU A 61 23.28 23.96 3.90
CA LEU A 61 22.51 22.97 3.15
C LEU A 61 22.64 23.19 1.65
N ARG A 62 22.56 24.44 1.17
CA ARG A 62 22.73 24.74 -0.25
C ARG A 62 24.10 24.27 -0.75
N ARG A 63 25.18 24.58 -0.03
CA ARG A 63 26.54 24.15 -0.41
C ARG A 63 26.66 22.63 -0.44
N LEU A 64 26.11 21.92 0.55
CA LEU A 64 26.13 20.45 0.58
C LEU A 64 25.37 19.86 -0.61
N MET A 65 24.20 20.42 -0.94
CA MET A 65 23.41 19.98 -2.11
C MET A 65 24.14 20.26 -3.43
N GLU A 66 24.81 21.41 -3.56
CA GLU A 66 25.61 21.73 -4.74
C GLU A 66 26.82 20.79 -4.88
N GLN A 67 27.48 20.46 -3.78
CA GLN A 67 28.59 19.50 -3.73
C GLN A 67 28.15 18.07 -4.09
N SER A 68 26.91 17.69 -3.79
CA SER A 68 26.33 16.42 -4.23
C SER A 68 25.86 16.43 -5.70
N GLY A 69 26.19 17.48 -6.47
CA GLY A 69 25.85 17.60 -7.88
C GLY A 69 24.44 18.13 -8.17
N LEU A 70 23.66 18.50 -7.14
CA LEU A 70 22.34 19.08 -7.34
C LEU A 70 22.46 20.54 -7.80
N ARG A 71 21.69 20.93 -8.80
CA ARG A 71 21.68 22.29 -9.35
C ARG A 71 20.29 22.89 -9.28
N GLY A 72 20.21 24.20 -9.04
CA GLY A 72 18.96 24.96 -9.16
C GLY A 72 18.78 26.06 -8.13
N GLU A 73 17.86 26.97 -8.41
CA GLU A 73 17.58 28.11 -7.54
C GLU A 73 16.89 27.70 -6.23
N ARG A 74 16.15 26.58 -6.26
CA ARG A 74 15.29 26.10 -5.17
C ARG A 74 16.02 25.27 -4.09
N LEU A 75 17.34 25.13 -4.16
CA LEU A 75 18.10 24.35 -3.18
C LEU A 75 17.95 24.92 -1.75
N GLY A 76 17.74 24.04 -0.78
CA GLY A 76 17.59 24.37 0.63
C GLY A 76 16.49 23.58 1.34
N PRO A 77 16.08 24.01 2.55
CA PRO A 77 15.18 23.25 3.41
C PRO A 77 13.81 22.92 2.79
N GLN A 78 13.28 23.82 1.96
CA GLN A 78 11.93 23.67 1.41
C GLN A 78 11.87 22.53 0.38
N ILE A 79 12.89 22.35 -0.46
CA ILE A 79 12.91 21.26 -1.43
C ILE A 79 13.18 19.91 -0.75
N LEU A 80 13.95 19.89 0.34
CA LEU A 80 14.10 18.68 1.16
C LEU A 80 12.77 18.26 1.79
N ARG A 81 12.02 19.21 2.37
CA ARG A 81 10.66 18.94 2.88
C ARG A 81 9.74 18.42 1.79
N HIS A 82 9.78 19.05 0.61
CA HIS A 82 8.97 18.60 -0.54
C HIS A 82 9.30 17.15 -0.91
N SER A 83 10.60 16.84 -1.05
CA SER A 83 11.06 15.49 -1.40
C SER A 83 10.66 14.47 -0.34
N ALA A 84 10.83 14.78 0.94
CA ALA A 84 10.38 13.90 2.04
C ALA A 84 8.86 13.68 2.03
N SER A 85 8.08 14.71 1.71
CA SER A 85 6.61 14.60 1.64
C SER A 85 6.15 13.77 0.45
N VAL A 86 6.81 13.91 -0.71
CA VAL A 86 6.59 13.04 -1.86
C VAL A 86 6.94 11.60 -1.49
N GLU A 87 8.13 11.37 -0.92
CA GLU A 87 8.58 10.04 -0.54
C GLU A 87 7.63 9.33 0.44
N HIS A 88 7.13 10.05 1.44
CA HIS A 88 6.12 9.56 2.38
C HIS A 88 4.89 9.03 1.66
N MET A 89 4.31 9.84 0.77
CA MET A 89 3.13 9.44 -0.01
C MET A 89 3.45 8.29 -0.97
N MET A 90 4.64 8.32 -1.57
CA MET A 90 5.09 7.31 -2.53
C MET A 90 5.23 5.92 -1.89
N HIS A 91 5.59 5.88 -0.61
CA HIS A 91 5.67 4.65 0.17
C HIS A 91 4.34 4.28 0.85
N GLY A 92 3.26 5.00 0.54
CA GLY A 92 1.91 4.70 1.02
C GLY A 92 1.53 5.29 2.35
N GLY A 93 2.29 6.27 2.84
CA GLY A 93 1.86 7.07 3.97
C GLY A 93 0.57 7.82 3.67
N ASP A 94 -0.18 8.15 4.70
CA ASP A 94 -1.45 8.83 4.58
C ASP A 94 -1.31 10.36 4.69
N LEU A 95 -2.28 11.07 4.13
CA LEU A 95 -2.30 12.53 4.09
C LEU A 95 -2.47 13.17 5.47
N LEU A 96 -3.12 12.49 6.42
CA LEU A 96 -3.41 13.06 7.74
C LEU A 96 -2.16 13.02 8.61
N SER A 97 -1.46 11.88 8.67
CA SER A 97 -0.17 11.77 9.34
C SER A 97 0.86 12.71 8.72
N LEU A 98 0.91 12.82 7.38
CA LEU A 98 1.80 13.79 6.74
C LEU A 98 1.45 15.24 7.12
N LYS A 99 0.16 15.60 7.20
CA LYS A 99 -0.28 16.92 7.67
C LYS A 99 0.20 17.19 9.10
N GLU A 100 0.06 16.20 9.99
CA GLU A 100 0.48 16.30 11.39
C GLU A 100 1.99 16.44 11.51
N GLU A 101 2.78 15.63 10.82
CA GLU A 101 4.25 15.72 10.83
C GLU A 101 4.75 17.10 10.34
N LEU A 102 4.19 17.59 9.24
CA LEU A 102 4.51 18.91 8.68
C LEU A 102 4.02 20.05 9.58
N GLY A 103 2.99 19.79 10.41
CA GLY A 103 2.34 20.78 11.27
C GLY A 103 1.49 21.77 10.47
N HIS A 104 0.89 21.33 9.37
CA HIS A 104 -0.01 22.14 8.56
C HIS A 104 -1.39 22.24 9.22
N THR A 105 -2.00 23.43 9.17
CA THR A 105 -3.36 23.65 9.70
C THR A 105 -4.43 22.96 8.87
N THR A 106 -4.19 22.80 7.56
CA THR A 106 -5.14 22.18 6.62
C THR A 106 -4.43 21.16 5.72
N THR A 107 -5.21 20.19 5.23
CA THR A 107 -4.74 19.19 4.26
C THR A 107 -4.51 19.76 2.88
N ARG A 108 -5.06 20.93 2.55
CA ARG A 108 -4.91 21.61 1.24
C ARG A 108 -3.46 21.80 0.82
N MET A 109 -2.57 22.05 1.78
CA MET A 109 -1.13 22.18 1.54
C MET A 109 -0.42 20.85 1.26
N THR A 110 -1.09 19.73 1.56
CA THR A 110 -0.59 18.36 1.45
C THR A 110 -1.27 17.57 0.31
N GLU A 111 -2.44 18.00 -0.16
CA GLU A 111 -3.20 17.40 -1.28
C GLU A 111 -2.38 17.27 -2.56
N VAL A 112 -1.49 18.23 -2.84
CA VAL A 112 -0.56 18.18 -3.98
C VAL A 112 0.31 16.92 -3.96
N TYR A 113 0.65 16.39 -2.78
CA TYR A 113 1.43 15.16 -2.65
C TYR A 113 0.59 13.91 -2.88
N GLY A 114 -0.69 13.92 -2.49
CA GLY A 114 -1.61 12.81 -2.74
C GLY A 114 -1.82 12.56 -4.23
N GLN A 115 -1.92 13.62 -5.04
CA GLN A 115 -2.04 13.49 -6.49
C GLN A 115 -0.80 12.85 -7.13
N LEU A 116 0.39 13.13 -6.59
CA LEU A 116 1.65 12.57 -7.09
C LEU A 116 1.79 11.06 -6.82
N ALA A 117 1.18 10.56 -5.75
CA ALA A 117 1.23 9.14 -5.35
C ALA A 117 0.14 8.26 -6.01
N PHE A 118 -0.73 8.84 -6.86
CA PHE A 118 -1.77 8.09 -7.55
C PHE A 118 -1.27 6.84 -8.33
N PRO A 119 -0.08 6.85 -8.97
CA PRO A 119 0.49 5.65 -9.58
C PRO A 119 0.68 4.49 -8.60
N GLN A 120 1.14 4.71 -7.36
CA GLN A 120 1.24 3.62 -6.38
C GLN A 120 -0.10 3.18 -5.84
N VAL A 121 -1.07 4.09 -5.71
CA VAL A 121 -2.44 3.71 -5.33
C VAL A 121 -2.98 2.68 -6.31
N LYS A 122 -2.76 2.88 -7.62
CA LYS A 122 -3.13 1.91 -8.65
C LYS A 122 -2.40 0.58 -8.49
N GLN A 123 -1.09 0.59 -8.23
CA GLN A 123 -0.31 -0.63 -8.02
C GLN A 123 -0.81 -1.41 -6.79
N ARG A 124 -0.96 -0.74 -5.65
CA ARG A 124 -1.45 -1.37 -4.41
C ARG A 124 -2.86 -1.91 -4.56
N HIS A 125 -3.73 -1.22 -5.30
CA HIS A 125 -5.07 -1.74 -5.60
C HIS A 125 -5.03 -3.04 -6.41
N GLN A 126 -4.01 -3.26 -7.25
CA GLN A 126 -3.86 -4.54 -7.97
C GLN A 126 -3.38 -5.66 -7.04
N GLU A 127 -2.61 -5.34 -6.00
CA GLU A 127 -2.15 -6.30 -5.00
C GLU A 127 -3.26 -6.70 -4.02
N VAL A 128 -4.17 -5.78 -3.71
CA VAL A 128 -5.30 -6.03 -2.79
C VAL A 128 -6.48 -6.62 -3.57
N ASN A 129 -6.52 -7.95 -3.68
CA ASN A 129 -7.70 -8.65 -4.22
C ASN A 129 -8.79 -8.83 -3.15
N VAL A 130 -9.58 -7.77 -2.92
CA VAL A 130 -10.73 -7.80 -1.97
C VAL A 130 -11.74 -8.89 -2.33
N LEU A 131 -11.93 -9.17 -3.62
CA LEU A 131 -12.87 -10.20 -4.08
C LEU A 131 -12.31 -11.61 -3.91
N GLY A 132 -10.98 -11.78 -3.84
CA GLY A 132 -10.36 -13.09 -3.68
C GLY A 132 -10.76 -13.80 -2.39
N SER A 133 -10.95 -13.05 -1.30
CA SER A 133 -11.42 -13.62 -0.02
C SER A 133 -12.90 -14.04 -0.06
N ILE A 134 -13.69 -13.45 -0.96
CA ILE A 134 -15.11 -13.78 -1.16
C ILE A 134 -15.24 -14.97 -2.13
N VAL A 135 -14.46 -14.97 -3.22
CA VAL A 135 -14.50 -16.01 -4.26
C VAL A 135 -13.90 -17.34 -3.77
N SER A 136 -12.92 -17.31 -2.86
CA SER A 136 -12.32 -18.55 -2.31
C SER A 136 -13.26 -19.36 -1.40
N GLN A 137 -14.48 -18.86 -1.12
CA GLN A 137 -15.51 -19.61 -0.39
C GLN A 137 -16.40 -20.46 -1.32
N GLU A 138 -16.31 -20.26 -2.63
CA GLU A 138 -16.89 -21.20 -3.60
C GLU A 138 -15.88 -22.35 -3.75
N THR A 139 -16.02 -23.35 -2.89
CA THR A 139 -15.35 -24.64 -3.07
C THR A 139 -15.58 -25.12 -4.50
N GLU A 140 -14.51 -25.39 -5.23
CA GLU A 140 -14.49 -26.17 -6.47
C GLU A 140 -14.95 -27.63 -6.17
N GLU A 141 -16.14 -27.81 -5.61
CA GLU A 141 -16.80 -29.11 -5.66
C GLU A 141 -17.27 -29.28 -7.11
N PRO A 142 -16.69 -30.21 -7.89
CA PRO A 142 -17.11 -30.38 -9.27
C PRO A 142 -18.60 -30.71 -9.26
N ASN A 143 -19.41 -29.95 -10.01
CA ASN A 143 -20.86 -30.15 -10.08
C ASN A 143 -21.18 -31.63 -10.40
N MET A 144 -21.54 -32.37 -9.36
CA MET A 144 -21.77 -33.81 -9.40
C MET A 144 -23.23 -34.05 -9.81
N GLU A 145 -23.43 -34.64 -10.98
CA GLU A 145 -24.77 -34.86 -11.53
C GLU A 145 -25.18 -36.32 -11.47
N ARG A 146 -26.48 -36.56 -11.30
CA ARG A 146 -27.07 -37.90 -11.43
C ARG A 146 -27.29 -38.21 -12.90
N ALA A 147 -26.63 -39.24 -13.39
CA ALA A 147 -26.73 -39.70 -14.77
C ALA A 147 -27.28 -41.12 -14.82
N ILE A 148 -28.17 -41.39 -15.78
CA ILE A 148 -28.81 -42.69 -15.98
C ILE A 148 -28.41 -43.24 -17.35
N CYS A 149 -28.01 -44.51 -17.39
CA CYS A 149 -27.60 -45.17 -18.63
C CYS A 149 -28.80 -45.42 -19.54
N TYR A 150 -28.72 -45.00 -20.81
CA TYR A 150 -29.79 -45.26 -21.80
C TYR A 150 -30.06 -46.74 -22.05
N GLY A 151 -29.07 -47.61 -21.88
CA GLY A 151 -29.19 -49.03 -22.21
C GLY A 151 -29.79 -49.90 -21.12
N CYS A 152 -29.38 -49.68 -19.86
CA CYS A 152 -29.76 -50.57 -18.74
C CYS A 152 -30.43 -49.84 -17.57
N GLY A 153 -30.52 -48.51 -17.60
CA GLY A 153 -31.09 -47.72 -16.51
C GLY A 153 -30.19 -47.60 -15.27
N GLN A 154 -28.93 -48.05 -15.31
CA GLN A 154 -27.99 -47.86 -14.20
C GLN A 154 -27.84 -46.36 -13.87
N GLN A 155 -27.90 -46.01 -12.60
CA GLN A 155 -27.69 -44.65 -12.10
C GLN A 155 -26.29 -44.48 -11.51
N ILE A 156 -25.62 -43.37 -11.82
CA ILE A 156 -24.32 -42.97 -11.25
C ILE A 156 -24.36 -41.50 -10.83
N VAL A 157 -23.41 -41.10 -9.97
CA VAL A 157 -23.13 -39.69 -9.67
C VAL A 157 -21.73 -39.38 -10.17
N VAL A 158 -21.60 -38.41 -11.07
CA VAL A 158 -20.33 -38.09 -11.73
C VAL A 158 -20.30 -36.61 -12.12
N ALA A 159 -19.10 -36.01 -12.11
CA ALA A 159 -18.91 -34.63 -12.57
C ALA A 159 -19.41 -34.47 -14.02
N TRP A 160 -20.13 -33.39 -14.31
CA TRP A 160 -20.72 -33.12 -15.63
C TRP A 160 -19.73 -33.33 -16.80
N LEU A 161 -18.51 -32.83 -16.65
CA LEU A 161 -17.42 -32.94 -17.64
C LEU A 161 -17.02 -34.39 -17.97
N ASN A 162 -17.30 -35.33 -17.07
CA ASN A 162 -16.91 -36.73 -17.18
C ASN A 162 -18.05 -37.66 -17.61
N ILE A 163 -19.31 -37.20 -17.65
CA ILE A 163 -20.49 -38.02 -18.02
C ILE A 163 -20.26 -38.73 -19.36
N LYS A 164 -19.84 -38.00 -20.40
CA LYS A 164 -19.63 -38.56 -21.75
C LYS A 164 -18.46 -39.54 -21.85
N LYS A 165 -17.53 -39.53 -20.90
CA LYS A 165 -16.35 -40.42 -20.86
C LYS A 165 -16.58 -41.66 -20.00
N THR A 166 -17.64 -41.66 -19.20
CA THR A 166 -17.89 -42.71 -18.21
C THR A 166 -18.46 -43.96 -18.88
N LYS A 167 -17.89 -45.12 -18.54
CA LYS A 167 -18.36 -46.44 -18.98
C LYS A 167 -19.37 -46.98 -17.98
N CYS A 168 -20.52 -47.43 -18.46
CA CYS A 168 -21.51 -48.13 -17.65
C CYS A 168 -20.96 -49.48 -17.20
N THR A 169 -20.97 -49.75 -15.90
CA THR A 169 -20.43 -51.00 -15.34
C THR A 169 -21.39 -52.18 -15.52
N GLN A 170 -22.66 -51.92 -15.78
CA GLN A 170 -23.67 -52.96 -15.96
C GLN A 170 -23.79 -53.46 -17.42
N CYS A 171 -23.85 -52.57 -18.42
CA CYS A 171 -23.98 -52.96 -19.84
C CYS A 171 -22.76 -52.65 -20.70
N GLY A 172 -21.71 -52.05 -20.13
CA GLY A 172 -20.45 -51.77 -20.83
C GLY A 172 -20.50 -50.59 -21.81
N GLN A 173 -21.63 -49.91 -22.00
CA GLN A 173 -21.76 -48.76 -22.90
C GLN A 173 -20.94 -47.56 -22.40
N VAL A 174 -20.28 -46.84 -23.31
CA VAL A 174 -19.50 -45.63 -23.00
C VAL A 174 -20.24 -44.40 -23.51
N GLY A 175 -20.39 -43.37 -22.68
CA GLY A 175 -20.93 -42.06 -23.08
C GLY A 175 -22.43 -41.99 -23.38
N LYS A 176 -23.19 -43.08 -23.17
CA LYS A 176 -24.65 -43.13 -23.33
C LYS A 176 -25.38 -42.92 -22.00
N TRP A 177 -25.39 -41.68 -21.53
CA TRP A 177 -26.04 -41.28 -20.28
C TRP A 177 -27.00 -40.10 -20.51
N TYR A 178 -28.10 -40.05 -19.76
CA TYR A 178 -28.99 -38.89 -19.67
C TYR A 178 -29.14 -38.42 -18.23
N THR A 179 -29.36 -37.12 -18.05
CA THR A 179 -29.61 -36.53 -16.74
C THR A 179 -31.11 -36.17 -16.65
N PRO A 180 -31.84 -36.64 -15.63
CA PRO A 180 -33.28 -36.38 -15.50
C PRO A 180 -33.64 -34.89 -15.38
N ASP A 181 -32.73 -34.09 -14.83
CA ASP A 181 -33.00 -32.69 -14.44
C ASP A 181 -32.78 -31.65 -15.56
N HIS A 182 -32.42 -32.05 -16.78
CA HIS A 182 -32.17 -31.12 -17.90
C HIS A 182 -33.29 -31.05 -18.95
N ARG A 183 -34.55 -30.92 -18.51
CA ARG A 183 -35.68 -30.52 -19.35
C ARG A 183 -36.11 -29.10 -19.00
N SER A 184 -35.55 -28.07 -19.67
CA SER A 184 -36.21 -26.77 -19.99
C SER A 184 -35.30 -25.54 -20.26
N GLN A 185 -34.08 -25.65 -20.82
CA GLN A 185 -33.31 -24.44 -21.17
C GLN A 185 -32.52 -24.50 -22.49
N VAL A 186 -33.10 -24.98 -23.60
CA VAL A 186 -32.66 -24.56 -24.94
C VAL A 186 -33.81 -24.74 -25.94
N LYS A 187 -34.68 -23.73 -26.10
CA LYS A 187 -35.49 -23.46 -27.32
C LYS A 187 -36.35 -22.22 -27.06
N GLY A 188 -35.82 -21.06 -27.44
CA GLY A 188 -36.50 -19.78 -27.28
C GLY A 188 -35.74 -18.61 -27.92
N GLU A 189 -35.11 -18.81 -29.07
CA GLU A 189 -34.64 -17.71 -29.94
C GLU A 189 -34.87 -18.12 -31.39
N VAL A 190 -36.04 -17.81 -31.93
CA VAL A 190 -36.27 -17.26 -33.28
C VAL A 190 -37.72 -16.74 -33.29
N SER A 191 -37.89 -15.42 -33.26
CA SER A 191 -38.91 -14.64 -33.99
C SER A 191 -38.61 -13.16 -33.81
#